data_AF-A0A2P4QRQ7-F1
#
_entry.id   AF-A0A2P4QRQ7-F1
#
_cell.length_a   1.000
_cell.length_b   1.000
_cell.length_c   1.000
_cell.angle_alpha   90.00
_cell.angle_beta   90.00
_cell.angle_gamma   90.00
#
_symmetry.space_group_name_H-M   'P 1'
#
loop_
_entity.id
_entity.type
_entity.pdbx_description
1 polymer ?
#
loop_
_entity_poly.entity_id
_entity_poly.type
_entity_poly.pdbx_seq_one_letter_code
_entity_poly.pdbx_strand_id
1 'polypeptide(L)'
;MPLSEDNILLNLLVETVSIIPLDTIEPDRLSIKALRYLLSCTYEKEKPFATPEYEVFRYSAILAAKQVSNDAYEAIMERLPALEQTKNSIQASNKFIPDYQKVAKELEPLVEFINFSRIKGQILTDIIEPLEIAPSKIIMDVYRKMAKSSNLVSGEIRGIPFTMYKFKESDYVWDKSACGSKLIIEDNGKVVYAPNGCEQHQCVRAKMPLNCKGIFEWSVIIETHCVNTWVGVCASENFNYEKWVGQPTSRALGTDGNISDYNGGRSNYCPHFKKNNTKITVHLDMNKKTFAFSVDGTKYKEVSVKELPSKLYPVVSLYRHARIRILPYSIV
;
A
#
# COMPACT_ATOMS: atom_id res chain seq x y z
N MET A 1 4.42 12.35 -32.49
CA MET A 1 4.52 13.68 -31.89
C MET A 1 5.17 13.53 -30.53
N PRO A 2 6.34 14.12 -30.27
CA PRO A 2 6.81 14.24 -28.91
C PRO A 2 5.92 15.32 -28.26
N LEU A 3 4.95 14.90 -27.43
CA LEU A 3 4.29 15.83 -26.53
C LEU A 3 5.34 16.23 -25.51
N SER A 4 5.75 17.50 -25.52
CA SER A 4 6.77 18.01 -24.61
C SER A 4 6.34 17.75 -23.16
N GLU A 5 7.32 17.56 -22.28
CA GLU A 5 7.13 17.44 -20.83
C GLU A 5 6.39 18.64 -20.20
N ASP A 6 6.09 19.69 -20.99
CA ASP A 6 5.48 20.96 -20.58
C ASP A 6 3.95 20.97 -20.62
N ASN A 7 3.27 19.88 -21.00
CA ASN A 7 1.80 19.87 -20.94
C ASN A 7 1.32 19.60 -19.51
N ILE A 8 1.18 20.68 -18.74
CA ILE A 8 0.75 20.67 -17.33
C ILE A 8 -0.54 19.85 -17.14
N LEU A 9 -1.53 20.01 -18.02
CA LEU A 9 -2.80 19.28 -17.92
C LEU A 9 -2.60 17.77 -18.10
N LEU A 10 -1.79 17.39 -19.09
CA LEU A 10 -1.49 16.00 -19.39
C LEU A 10 -0.67 15.34 -18.27
N ASN A 11 0.26 16.08 -17.67
CA ASN A 11 1.01 15.64 -16.49
C ASN A 11 0.08 15.43 -15.28
N LEU A 12 -0.81 16.37 -14.99
CA LEU A 12 -1.80 16.23 -13.92
C LEU A 12 -2.72 15.01 -14.13
N LEU A 13 -3.13 14.75 -15.38
CA LEU A 13 -3.89 13.56 -15.74
C LEU A 13 -3.09 12.28 -15.48
N VAL A 14 -1.84 12.21 -15.91
CA VAL A 14 -0.95 11.08 -15.63
C VAL A 14 -0.80 10.85 -14.14
N GLU A 15 -0.53 11.90 -13.37
CA GLU A 15 -0.37 11.82 -11.91
C GLU A 15 -1.66 11.32 -11.23
N THR A 16 -2.82 11.77 -11.70
CA THR A 16 -4.11 11.37 -11.14
C THR A 16 -4.51 9.95 -11.54
N VAL A 17 -4.26 9.53 -12.78
CA VAL A 17 -4.64 8.20 -13.26
C VAL A 17 -3.65 7.13 -12.80
N SER A 18 -2.36 7.45 -12.70
CA SER A 18 -1.31 6.51 -12.26
C SER A 18 -1.56 5.93 -10.87
N ILE A 19 -2.30 6.64 -10.03
CA ILE A 19 -2.62 6.24 -8.64
C ILE A 19 -3.96 5.51 -8.51
N ILE A 20 -4.69 5.35 -9.62
CA ILE A 20 -5.92 4.56 -9.71
C ILE A 20 -5.52 3.16 -10.20
N PRO A 21 -5.83 2.08 -9.46
CA PRO A 21 -5.58 0.72 -9.94
C PRO A 21 -6.31 0.46 -11.27
N LEU A 22 -5.58 0.00 -12.30
CA LEU A 22 -6.13 -0.17 -13.65
C LEU A 22 -7.28 -1.19 -13.70
N ASP A 23 -7.27 -2.18 -12.81
CA ASP A 23 -8.34 -3.18 -12.65
C ASP A 23 -9.69 -2.56 -12.24
N THR A 24 -9.69 -1.34 -11.70
CA THR A 24 -10.92 -0.59 -11.37
C THR A 24 -11.46 0.24 -12.54
N ILE A 25 -10.70 0.36 -13.63
CA ILE A 25 -11.09 1.12 -14.82
C ILE A 25 -11.69 0.15 -15.83
N GLU A 26 -12.87 0.46 -16.37
CA GLU A 26 -13.45 -0.39 -17.42
C GLU A 26 -12.55 -0.36 -18.68
N PRO A 27 -12.33 -1.49 -19.38
CA PRO A 27 -11.41 -1.55 -20.53
C PRO A 27 -11.77 -0.64 -21.71
N ASP A 28 -12.99 -0.12 -21.80
CA ASP A 28 -13.42 0.83 -22.84
C ASP A 28 -13.14 2.31 -22.50
N ARG A 29 -12.71 2.60 -21.27
CA ARG A 29 -12.43 3.97 -20.81
C ARG A 29 -11.04 4.48 -21.17
N LEU A 30 -10.09 3.56 -21.41
CA LEU A 30 -8.74 3.90 -21.83
C LEU A 30 -8.44 3.29 -23.20
N SER A 31 -8.15 4.13 -24.18
CA SER A 31 -7.62 3.65 -25.46
C SER A 31 -6.20 3.11 -25.31
N ILE A 32 -5.75 2.24 -26.23
CA ILE A 32 -4.36 1.73 -26.27
C ILE A 32 -3.37 2.91 -26.31
N LYS A 33 -3.67 3.98 -27.06
CA LYS A 33 -2.83 5.18 -27.13
C LYS A 33 -2.73 5.89 -25.78
N ALA A 34 -3.84 6.03 -25.06
CA ALA A 34 -3.88 6.66 -23.74
C ALA A 34 -3.13 5.81 -22.70
N LEU A 35 -3.35 4.49 -22.69
CA LEU A 35 -2.63 3.57 -21.82
C LEU A 35 -1.13 3.58 -22.11
N ARG A 36 -0.72 3.51 -23.37
CA ARG A 36 0.69 3.60 -23.79
C ARG A 36 1.34 4.88 -23.27
N TYR A 37 0.65 6.01 -23.43
CA TYR A 37 1.14 7.30 -22.93
C TYR A 37 1.31 7.29 -21.40
N LEU A 38 0.30 6.82 -20.66
CA LEU A 38 0.36 6.67 -19.20
C LEU A 38 1.56 5.81 -18.77
N LEU A 39 1.72 4.62 -19.38
CA LEU A 39 2.80 3.69 -19.05
C LEU A 39 4.18 4.27 -19.39
N SER A 40 4.32 4.98 -20.51
CA SER A 40 5.58 5.66 -20.87
C SER A 40 5.97 6.77 -19.88
N CYS A 41 4.98 7.35 -19.19
CA CYS A 41 5.21 8.37 -18.18
C CYS A 41 5.62 7.80 -16.81
N THR A 42 5.44 6.50 -16.56
CA THR A 42 5.69 5.86 -15.25
C THR A 42 6.70 4.72 -15.30
N TYR A 43 6.94 4.11 -16.46
CA TYR A 43 7.91 3.05 -16.63
C TYR A 43 9.34 3.53 -16.32
N GLU A 44 10.03 2.81 -15.44
CA GLU A 44 11.39 3.11 -14.97
C GLU A 44 11.60 4.54 -14.45
N LYS A 45 10.51 5.20 -14.04
CA LYS A 45 10.53 6.56 -13.47
C LYS A 45 10.22 6.52 -11.98
N GLU A 46 10.76 7.48 -11.23
CA GLU A 46 10.42 7.72 -9.81
C GLU A 46 9.04 8.38 -9.65
N LYS A 47 8.02 7.78 -10.27
CA LYS A 47 6.62 8.20 -10.17
C LYS A 47 5.78 7.08 -9.57
N PRO A 48 4.71 7.39 -8.82
CA PRO A 48 3.86 6.35 -8.28
C PRO A 48 3.10 5.64 -9.40
N PHE A 49 2.81 4.38 -9.15
CA PHE A 49 1.90 3.62 -9.97
C PHE A 49 1.15 2.64 -9.08
N ALA A 50 -0.18 2.69 -9.04
CA ALA A 50 -0.96 1.88 -8.11
C ALA A 50 -1.11 0.42 -8.56
N THR A 51 -0.84 0.13 -9.83
CA THR A 51 -1.13 -1.16 -10.45
C THR A 51 0.11 -2.06 -10.47
N PRO A 52 0.05 -3.28 -9.90
CA PRO A 52 1.11 -4.28 -10.04
C PRO A 52 1.38 -4.67 -11.50
N GLU A 53 2.61 -5.05 -11.84
CA GLU A 53 3.04 -5.36 -13.21
C GLU A 53 2.22 -6.46 -13.88
N TYR A 54 1.76 -7.46 -13.12
CA TYR A 54 0.82 -8.46 -13.63
C TYR A 54 -0.50 -7.85 -14.07
N GLU A 55 -1.08 -6.95 -13.25
CA GLU A 55 -2.34 -6.28 -13.58
C GLU A 55 -2.17 -5.28 -14.73
N VAL A 56 -0.98 -4.70 -14.90
CA VAL A 56 -0.66 -3.91 -16.11
C VAL A 56 -0.71 -4.78 -17.36
N PHE A 57 -0.07 -5.96 -17.32
CA PHE A 57 -0.12 -6.92 -18.41
C PHE A 57 -1.55 -7.38 -18.69
N ARG A 58 -2.28 -7.78 -17.66
CA ARG A 58 -3.67 -8.24 -17.75
C ARG A 58 -4.56 -7.17 -18.38
N TYR A 59 -4.54 -5.94 -17.88
CA TYR A 59 -5.32 -4.84 -18.43
C TYR A 59 -4.97 -4.57 -19.91
N SER A 60 -3.67 -4.57 -20.23
CA SER A 60 -3.18 -4.38 -21.60
C SER A 60 -3.66 -5.47 -22.56
N ALA A 61 -3.60 -6.73 -22.13
CA ALA A 61 -4.05 -7.88 -22.92
C ALA A 61 -5.57 -7.86 -23.14
N ILE A 62 -6.36 -7.54 -22.11
CA ILE A 62 -7.82 -7.39 -22.21
C ILE A 62 -8.17 -6.28 -23.21
N LEU A 63 -7.48 -5.14 -23.12
CA LEU A 63 -7.69 -4.01 -24.02
C LEU A 63 -7.35 -4.35 -25.47
N ALA A 64 -6.21 -5.03 -25.70
CA ALA A 64 -5.81 -5.50 -27.02
C ALA A 64 -6.81 -6.52 -27.60
N ALA A 65 -7.25 -7.48 -26.79
CA ALA A 65 -8.21 -8.50 -27.21
C ALA A 65 -9.57 -7.90 -27.60
N LYS A 66 -10.04 -6.90 -26.85
CA LYS A 66 -11.29 -6.18 -27.15
C LYS A 66 -11.25 -5.44 -28.48
N GLN A 67 -10.07 -4.98 -28.92
CA GLN A 67 -9.90 -4.37 -30.25
C GLN A 67 -9.95 -5.39 -31.38
N VAL A 68 -9.65 -6.66 -31.10
CA VAL A 68 -9.68 -7.74 -32.08
C VAL A 68 -11.08 -8.30 -32.25
N SER A 69 -11.70 -8.78 -31.16
CA SER A 69 -13.07 -9.31 -31.17
C SER A 69 -13.63 -9.52 -29.76
N ASN A 70 -14.95 -9.64 -29.64
CA ASN A 70 -15.60 -10.03 -28.38
C ASN A 70 -15.19 -11.44 -27.95
N ASP A 71 -15.02 -12.38 -28.88
CA ASP A 71 -14.61 -13.75 -28.54
C ASP A 71 -13.17 -13.79 -27.98
N ALA A 72 -12.26 -13.00 -28.54
CA ALA A 72 -10.90 -12.84 -28.01
C ALA A 72 -10.92 -12.20 -26.62
N TYR A 73 -11.75 -11.17 -26.41
CA TYR A 73 -11.93 -10.51 -25.12
C TYR A 73 -12.41 -11.50 -24.04
N GLU A 74 -13.45 -12.29 -24.32
CA GLU A 74 -13.97 -13.29 -23.37
C GLU A 74 -12.94 -14.40 -23.09
N ALA A 75 -12.24 -14.89 -24.12
CA ALA A 75 -11.20 -15.90 -23.95
C ALA A 75 -10.04 -15.39 -23.07
N ILE A 76 -9.62 -14.13 -23.25
CA ILE A 76 -8.56 -13.52 -22.44
C ILE A 76 -9.02 -13.26 -21.01
N MET A 77 -10.25 -12.76 -20.79
CA MET A 77 -10.81 -12.57 -19.45
C MET A 77 -10.87 -13.87 -18.64
N GLU A 78 -11.17 -15.00 -19.30
CA GLU A 78 -11.22 -16.31 -18.67
C GLU A 78 -9.81 -16.87 -18.35
N ARG A 79 -8.82 -16.59 -19.20
CA ARG A 79 -7.44 -17.10 -19.04
C ARG A 79 -6.51 -16.18 -18.24
N LEU A 80 -6.86 -14.90 -18.08
CA LEU A 80 -6.15 -13.93 -17.25
C LEU A 80 -7.00 -13.55 -16.03
N PRO A 81 -6.99 -14.37 -14.95
CA PRO A 81 -7.71 -14.06 -13.73
C PRO A 81 -7.13 -12.83 -13.02
N ALA A 82 -7.93 -12.16 -12.20
CA ALA A 82 -7.41 -11.07 -11.35
C ALA A 82 -6.35 -11.61 -10.37
N LEU A 83 -5.38 -10.78 -9.98
CA LEU A 83 -4.24 -11.16 -9.15
C LEU A 83 -4.68 -11.82 -7.83
N GLU A 84 -5.79 -11.37 -7.24
CA GLU A 84 -6.36 -11.99 -6.04
C GLU A 84 -6.81 -13.44 -6.26
N GLN A 85 -7.28 -13.76 -7.47
CA GLN A 85 -7.81 -15.05 -7.86
C GLN A 85 -6.71 -16.02 -8.32
N THR A 86 -5.53 -15.51 -8.72
CA THR A 86 -4.38 -16.35 -9.16
C THR A 86 -3.93 -17.37 -8.12
N LYS A 87 -4.17 -17.14 -6.82
CA LYS A 87 -3.85 -18.10 -5.75
C LYS A 87 -4.68 -19.39 -5.81
N ASN A 88 -5.87 -19.33 -6.42
CA ASN A 88 -6.84 -20.42 -6.43
C ASN A 88 -7.01 -21.05 -7.83
N SER A 89 -6.56 -20.38 -8.90
CA SER A 89 -6.75 -20.79 -10.29
C SER A 89 -5.43 -21.24 -10.94
N ILE A 90 -4.95 -22.45 -10.61
CA ILE A 90 -3.74 -23.01 -11.24
C ILE A 90 -4.07 -23.88 -12.47
N GLN A 91 -5.35 -24.13 -12.76
CA GLN A 91 -5.76 -24.67 -14.07
C GLN A 91 -6.23 -23.52 -14.96
N ALA A 92 -5.30 -22.99 -15.75
CA ALA A 92 -5.67 -22.16 -16.89
C ALA A 92 -6.66 -22.95 -17.76
N SER A 93 -7.84 -22.39 -18.00
CA SER A 93 -8.79 -22.92 -18.98
C SER A 93 -8.06 -23.12 -20.30
N ASN A 94 -8.08 -24.34 -20.86
CA ASN A 94 -7.46 -24.67 -22.17
C ASN A 94 -8.23 -24.06 -23.36
N LYS A 95 -9.04 -23.02 -23.12
CA LYS A 95 -9.82 -22.35 -24.15
C LYS A 95 -8.89 -21.67 -25.13
N PHE A 96 -9.06 -22.03 -26.40
CA PHE A 96 -8.36 -21.41 -27.50
C PHE A 96 -8.67 -19.90 -27.53
N ILE A 97 -7.65 -19.06 -27.72
CA ILE A 97 -7.82 -17.62 -27.91
C ILE A 97 -7.95 -17.37 -29.42
N PRO A 98 -9.12 -16.97 -29.92
CA PRO A 98 -9.29 -16.64 -31.32
C PRO A 98 -8.35 -15.50 -31.71
N ASP A 99 -7.72 -15.60 -32.88
CA ASP A 99 -6.86 -14.55 -33.43
C ASP A 99 -5.75 -14.07 -32.46
N TYR A 100 -5.19 -14.96 -31.63
CA TYR A 100 -4.16 -14.60 -30.63
C TYR A 100 -2.98 -13.83 -31.23
N GLN A 101 -2.61 -14.08 -32.49
CA GLN A 101 -1.56 -13.34 -33.21
C GLN A 101 -1.93 -11.88 -33.45
N LYS A 102 -3.21 -11.59 -33.73
CA LYS A 102 -3.71 -10.21 -33.83
C LYS A 102 -3.72 -9.54 -32.46
N VAL A 103 -4.10 -10.28 -31.41
CA VAL A 103 -4.05 -9.78 -30.02
C VAL A 103 -2.61 -9.42 -29.64
N ALA A 104 -1.65 -10.30 -29.95
CA ALA A 104 -0.22 -10.06 -29.72
C ALA A 104 0.27 -8.79 -30.42
N LYS A 105 -0.17 -8.57 -31.67
CA LYS A 105 0.18 -7.38 -32.45
C LYS A 105 -0.40 -6.09 -31.87
N GLU A 106 -1.65 -6.10 -31.41
CA GLU A 106 -2.26 -4.95 -30.74
C GLU A 106 -1.65 -4.69 -29.35
N LEU A 107 -1.16 -5.73 -28.69
CA LEU A 107 -0.50 -5.66 -27.39
C LEU A 107 0.94 -5.13 -27.47
N GLU A 108 1.66 -5.43 -28.56
CA GLU A 108 3.07 -5.08 -28.80
C GLU A 108 3.49 -3.66 -28.34
N PRO A 109 2.79 -2.56 -28.69
CA PRO A 109 3.18 -1.21 -28.28
C PRO A 109 3.06 -0.93 -26.77
N LEU A 110 2.44 -1.83 -26.00
CA LEU A 110 2.31 -1.73 -24.54
C LEU A 110 3.35 -2.60 -23.82
N VAL A 111 3.74 -3.73 -24.42
CA VAL A 111 4.69 -4.70 -23.84
C VAL A 111 6.02 -4.04 -23.47
N GLU A 112 6.50 -3.10 -24.29
CA GLU A 112 7.75 -2.36 -24.04
C GLU A 112 7.77 -1.62 -22.69
N PHE A 113 6.58 -1.30 -22.15
CA PHE A 113 6.43 -0.61 -20.87
C PHE A 113 5.98 -1.53 -19.75
N ILE A 114 6.16 -2.86 -19.85
CA ILE A 114 5.82 -3.82 -18.80
C ILE A 114 7.10 -4.48 -18.29
N ASN A 115 7.31 -4.44 -16.97
CA ASN A 115 8.46 -5.07 -16.36
C ASN A 115 8.12 -6.49 -15.90
N PHE A 116 8.22 -7.45 -16.83
CA PHE A 116 7.96 -8.86 -16.54
C PHE A 116 8.85 -9.44 -15.43
N SER A 117 10.02 -8.84 -15.15
CA SER A 117 10.89 -9.29 -14.05
C SER A 117 10.34 -9.00 -12.65
N ARG A 118 9.26 -8.22 -12.54
CA ARG A 118 8.51 -7.97 -11.30
C ARG A 118 7.26 -8.84 -11.16
N ILE A 119 6.94 -9.66 -12.17
CA ILE A 119 5.85 -10.63 -12.12
C ILE A 119 6.38 -11.93 -11.50
N LYS A 120 5.59 -12.57 -10.64
CA LYS A 120 5.97 -13.83 -10.00
C LYS A 120 6.26 -14.89 -11.07
N GLY A 121 7.36 -15.62 -10.91
CA GLY A 121 7.78 -16.69 -11.82
C GLY A 121 6.65 -17.69 -12.13
N GLN A 122 5.90 -18.10 -11.10
CA GLN A 122 4.75 -19.00 -11.28
C GLN A 122 3.64 -18.42 -12.15
N ILE A 123 3.35 -17.11 -12.05
CA ILE A 123 2.36 -16.46 -12.91
C ILE A 123 2.88 -16.40 -14.36
N LEU A 124 4.18 -16.22 -14.55
CA LEU A 124 4.78 -16.24 -15.88
C LEU A 124 4.61 -17.63 -16.53
N THR A 125 4.97 -18.70 -15.82
CA THR A 125 4.96 -20.07 -16.34
C THR A 125 3.55 -20.62 -16.54
N ASP A 126 2.66 -20.39 -15.57
CA ASP A 126 1.38 -21.08 -15.51
C ASP A 126 0.28 -20.30 -16.25
N ILE A 127 0.44 -18.98 -16.41
CA ILE A 127 -0.59 -18.09 -16.93
C ILE A 127 -0.12 -17.33 -18.17
N ILE A 128 0.98 -16.59 -18.12
CA ILE A 128 1.35 -15.64 -19.21
C ILE A 128 1.95 -16.35 -20.43
N GLU A 129 2.95 -17.21 -20.21
CA GLU A 129 3.66 -17.92 -21.28
C GLU A 129 2.71 -18.77 -22.15
N PRO A 130 1.76 -19.55 -21.58
CA PRO A 130 0.82 -20.36 -22.37
C PRO A 130 -0.19 -19.56 -23.21
N LEU A 131 -0.25 -18.22 -23.10
CA LEU A 131 -1.14 -17.40 -23.93
C LEU A 131 -0.54 -17.11 -25.30
N GLU A 132 0.78 -17.20 -25.44
CA GLU A 132 1.53 -16.91 -26.68
C GLU A 132 1.32 -15.47 -27.23
N ILE A 133 0.76 -14.56 -26.43
CA ILE A 133 0.58 -13.14 -26.78
C ILE A 133 1.74 -12.26 -26.32
N ALA A 134 2.53 -12.72 -25.35
CA ALA A 134 3.72 -12.02 -24.88
C ALA A 134 4.96 -12.47 -25.67
N PRO A 135 5.92 -11.58 -26.00
CA PRO A 135 7.12 -11.97 -26.71
C PRO A 135 7.96 -12.98 -25.93
N SER A 136 8.17 -14.16 -26.51
CA SER A 136 8.92 -15.27 -25.88
C SER A 136 10.33 -14.86 -25.47
N LYS A 137 10.99 -13.99 -26.24
CA LYS A 137 12.32 -13.45 -25.91
C LYS A 137 12.34 -12.73 -24.56
N ILE A 138 11.32 -11.92 -24.26
CA ILE A 138 11.21 -11.17 -23.01
C ILE A 138 11.04 -12.14 -21.83
N ILE A 139 10.14 -13.12 -21.97
CA ILE A 139 9.90 -14.14 -20.94
C ILE A 139 11.18 -14.96 -20.66
N MET A 140 11.88 -15.39 -21.71
CA MET A 140 13.14 -16.13 -21.60
C MET A 140 14.24 -15.32 -20.91
N ASP A 141 14.36 -14.02 -21.20
CA ASP A 141 15.33 -13.14 -20.54
C ASP A 141 15.03 -12.97 -19.04
N VAL A 142 13.75 -12.94 -18.66
CA VAL A 142 13.32 -12.93 -17.26
C VAL A 142 13.69 -14.24 -16.57
N TYR A 143 13.43 -15.40 -17.18
CA TYR A 143 13.82 -16.70 -16.60
C TYR A 143 15.34 -16.81 -16.42
N ARG A 144 16.14 -16.35 -17.39
CA ARG A 144 17.61 -16.29 -17.26
C ARG A 144 18.04 -15.37 -16.11
N LYS A 145 17.37 -14.24 -15.92
CA LYS A 145 17.64 -13.31 -14.81
C LYS A 145 17.31 -13.99 -13.47
N MET A 146 16.12 -14.59 -13.34
CA MET A 146 15.69 -15.31 -12.14
C MET A 146 16.64 -16.47 -11.78
N ALA A 147 17.10 -17.24 -12.77
CA ALA A 147 18.07 -18.32 -12.56
C ALA A 147 19.45 -17.82 -12.07
N LYS A 148 19.87 -16.61 -12.47
CA LYS A 148 21.14 -15.99 -12.05
C LYS A 148 21.07 -15.34 -10.66
N SER A 149 19.91 -14.79 -10.29
CA SER A 149 19.71 -14.09 -9.03
C SER A 149 18.72 -14.87 -8.17
N SER A 150 19.23 -15.68 -7.24
CA SER A 150 18.47 -16.66 -6.45
C SER A 150 17.33 -16.10 -5.58
N ASN A 151 17.09 -14.78 -5.51
CA ASN A 151 16.10 -14.17 -4.59
C ASN A 151 15.57 -12.77 -4.98
N LEU A 152 15.35 -12.44 -6.27
CA LEU A 152 14.69 -11.17 -6.59
C LEU A 152 13.16 -11.28 -6.48
N VAL A 153 12.64 -11.19 -5.26
CA VAL A 153 11.26 -10.67 -5.06
C VAL A 153 11.37 -9.15 -5.15
N SER A 154 11.60 -8.64 -6.37
CA SER A 154 11.35 -7.23 -6.67
C SER A 154 9.88 -6.98 -6.39
N GLY A 155 9.54 -5.91 -5.67
CA GLY A 155 8.15 -5.55 -5.40
C GLY A 155 7.30 -5.56 -6.68
N GLU A 156 6.06 -6.03 -6.56
CA GLU A 156 5.14 -6.27 -7.69
C GLU A 156 4.75 -4.96 -8.43
N ILE A 157 4.96 -3.81 -7.79
CA ILE A 157 4.59 -2.48 -8.28
C ILE A 157 5.85 -1.72 -8.74
N ARG A 158 5.72 -0.92 -9.82
CA ARG A 158 6.77 -0.01 -10.31
C ARG A 158 6.78 1.33 -9.55
N GLY A 159 7.93 1.98 -9.54
CA GLY A 159 8.07 3.33 -9.02
C GLY A 159 7.94 3.43 -7.50
N ILE A 160 7.49 4.59 -7.02
CA ILE A 160 7.40 4.93 -5.59
C ILE A 160 6.00 4.56 -5.05
N PRO A 161 5.86 3.99 -3.84
CA PRO A 161 4.53 3.77 -3.24
C PRO A 161 3.68 5.05 -3.22
N PHE A 162 2.40 4.94 -3.61
CA PHE A 162 1.47 6.08 -3.71
C PHE A 162 1.41 6.96 -2.45
N THR A 163 1.47 6.35 -1.26
CA THR A 163 1.48 7.07 0.02
C THR A 163 2.66 8.00 0.18
N MET A 164 3.79 7.73 -0.46
CA MET A 164 4.96 8.62 -0.39
C MET A 164 4.90 9.73 -1.44
N TYR A 165 4.22 9.52 -2.56
CA TYR A 165 4.02 10.57 -3.56
C TYR A 165 3.02 11.64 -3.10
N LYS A 166 1.94 11.23 -2.41
CA LYS A 166 0.87 12.15 -1.99
C LYS A 166 1.22 13.02 -0.78
N PHE A 167 2.15 12.56 0.07
CA PHE A 167 2.44 13.21 1.34
C PHE A 167 3.93 13.57 1.43
N LYS A 168 4.19 14.87 1.56
CA LYS A 168 5.53 15.39 1.83
C LYS A 168 5.84 15.27 3.31
N GLU A 169 7.11 15.49 3.68
CA GLU A 169 7.53 15.46 5.08
C GLU A 169 6.70 16.41 5.98
N SER A 170 6.24 17.53 5.43
CA SER A 170 5.38 18.51 6.10
C SER A 170 3.96 17.99 6.41
N ASP A 171 3.51 16.94 5.75
CA ASP A 171 2.15 16.40 5.90
C ASP A 171 2.03 15.39 7.05
N TYR A 172 3.16 14.97 7.62
CA TYR A 172 3.21 14.09 8.79
C TYR A 172 2.97 14.88 10.07
N VAL A 173 1.70 15.22 10.28
CA VAL A 173 1.21 15.99 11.43
C VAL A 173 -0.01 15.33 12.07
N TRP A 174 -0.22 15.64 13.34
CA TRP A 174 -1.44 15.29 14.07
C TRP A 174 -2.63 16.09 13.54
N ASP A 175 -3.79 15.44 13.48
CA ASP A 175 -5.02 16.04 12.98
C ASP A 175 -5.77 16.76 14.10
N LYS A 176 -5.75 18.09 14.09
CA LYS A 176 -6.48 18.93 15.06
C LYS A 176 -8.00 18.66 15.07
N SER A 177 -8.58 18.25 13.94
CA SER A 177 -10.02 17.94 13.86
C SER A 177 -10.39 16.58 14.43
N ALA A 178 -9.40 15.72 14.67
CA ALA A 178 -9.55 14.36 15.16
C ALA A 178 -8.62 14.12 16.35
N CYS A 179 -8.82 14.96 17.36
CA CYS A 179 -8.00 15.08 18.56
C CYS A 179 -8.93 15.22 19.76
N GLY A 180 -8.61 14.54 20.86
CA GLY A 180 -9.35 14.70 22.12
C GLY A 180 -9.25 16.14 22.64
N SER A 181 -10.34 16.62 23.20
CA SER A 181 -10.58 18.02 23.56
C SER A 181 -9.55 18.67 24.50
N LYS A 182 -8.79 17.89 25.27
CA LYS A 182 -7.79 18.39 26.23
C LYS A 182 -6.36 18.25 25.72
N LEU A 183 -6.13 17.58 24.59
CA LEU A 183 -4.81 17.43 24.00
C LEU A 183 -4.44 18.72 23.26
N ILE A 184 -3.15 19.08 23.35
CA ILE A 184 -2.62 20.27 22.70
C ILE A 184 -1.63 19.84 21.62
N ILE A 185 -1.83 20.34 20.41
CA ILE A 185 -0.96 20.09 19.26
C ILE A 185 -0.11 21.34 18.99
N GLU A 186 1.20 21.17 18.97
CA GLU A 186 2.19 22.23 18.77
C GLU A 186 3.24 21.84 17.72
N ASP A 187 4.28 22.67 17.58
CA ASP A 187 5.41 22.42 16.67
C ASP A 187 4.96 22.11 15.24
N ASN A 188 4.15 23.02 14.68
CA ASN A 188 3.55 22.90 13.36
C ASN A 188 2.75 21.60 13.14
N GLY A 189 2.19 21.03 14.21
CA GLY A 189 1.39 19.81 14.13
C GLY A 189 2.18 18.54 14.42
N LYS A 190 3.50 18.60 14.61
CA LYS A 190 4.34 17.41 14.80
C LYS A 190 4.34 16.87 16.22
N VAL A 191 3.94 17.68 17.20
CA VAL A 191 3.92 17.27 18.62
C VAL A 191 2.53 17.37 19.18
N VAL A 192 2.14 16.35 19.95
CA VAL A 192 0.96 16.38 20.81
C VAL A 192 1.39 16.18 22.26
N TYR A 193 0.80 16.93 23.18
CA TYR A 193 0.98 16.71 24.61
C TYR A 193 -0.33 16.79 25.38
N ALA A 194 -0.35 16.11 26.52
CA ALA A 194 -1.47 16.10 27.46
C ALA A 194 -1.13 16.97 28.69
N PRO A 195 -1.80 18.12 28.89
CA PRO A 195 -1.58 18.99 30.04
C PRO A 195 -2.08 18.35 31.35
N ASN A 196 -1.77 18.97 32.49
CA ASN A 196 -2.12 18.45 33.82
C ASN A 196 -3.63 18.18 34.01
N GLY A 197 -4.50 18.97 33.37
CA GLY A 197 -5.96 18.80 33.43
C GLY A 197 -6.52 17.61 32.62
N CYS A 198 -5.65 16.87 31.91
CA CYS A 198 -6.00 15.68 31.14
C CYS A 198 -6.05 14.44 32.05
N GLU A 199 -7.08 14.36 32.88
CA GLU A 199 -7.27 13.32 33.90
C GLU A 199 -7.75 11.97 33.35
N GLN A 200 -8.07 11.91 32.05
CA GLN A 200 -8.49 10.71 31.33
C GLN A 200 -7.65 10.55 30.07
N HIS A 201 -7.55 9.31 29.58
CA HIS A 201 -6.89 9.06 28.31
C HIS A 201 -7.66 9.66 27.15
N GLN A 202 -6.94 10.39 26.30
CA GLN A 202 -7.46 10.91 25.05
C GLN A 202 -6.55 10.51 23.90
N CYS A 203 -7.14 10.42 22.71
CA CYS A 203 -6.44 10.03 21.51
C CYS A 203 -6.30 11.21 20.53
N VAL A 204 -5.29 11.12 19.69
CA VAL A 204 -5.19 11.90 18.46
C VAL A 204 -4.70 11.01 17.34
N ARG A 205 -5.28 11.18 16.15
CA ARG A 205 -4.79 10.51 14.94
C ARG A 205 -3.96 11.45 14.07
N ALA A 206 -3.11 10.89 13.23
CA ALA A 206 -2.43 11.66 12.18
C ALA A 206 -3.45 12.10 11.11
N LYS A 207 -3.11 13.16 10.40
CA LYS A 207 -3.90 13.68 9.27
C LYS A 207 -3.87 12.74 8.07
N MET A 208 -2.78 11.97 7.92
CA MET A 208 -2.57 11.07 6.81
C MET A 208 -3.30 9.73 6.99
N PRO A 209 -4.19 9.34 6.04
CA PRO A 209 -4.81 8.02 6.04
C PRO A 209 -3.89 6.93 5.46
N LEU A 210 -4.07 5.72 5.96
CA LEU A 210 -3.52 4.46 5.45
C LEU A 210 -4.68 3.70 4.80
N ASN A 211 -4.90 3.92 3.51
CA ASN A 211 -6.11 3.49 2.78
C ASN A 211 -5.83 2.73 1.47
N CYS A 212 -4.64 2.14 1.34
CA CYS A 212 -4.29 1.30 0.21
C CYS A 212 -3.64 -0.01 0.69
N LYS A 213 -3.60 -0.99 -0.21
CA LYS A 213 -2.83 -2.22 0.01
C LYS A 213 -1.34 -1.90 0.01
N GLY A 214 -0.59 -2.57 0.88
CA GLY A 214 0.84 -2.30 1.04
C GLY A 214 1.35 -2.54 2.45
N ILE A 215 2.64 -2.27 2.63
CA ILE A 215 3.33 -2.30 3.91
C ILE A 215 3.60 -0.84 4.30
N PHE A 216 3.27 -0.50 5.55
CA PHE A 216 3.40 0.84 6.09
C PHE A 216 4.23 0.81 7.36
N GLU A 217 5.20 1.72 7.43
CA GLU A 217 5.99 1.94 8.64
C GLU A 217 5.96 3.41 9.05
N TRP A 218 5.62 3.66 10.30
CA TRP A 218 5.66 5.01 10.85
C TRP A 218 6.18 4.98 12.27
N SER A 219 6.77 6.09 12.69
CA SER A 219 7.42 6.17 13.99
C SER A 219 6.94 7.37 14.79
N VAL A 220 7.01 7.21 16.11
CA VAL A 220 6.89 8.33 17.06
C VAL A 220 8.06 8.31 18.03
N ILE A 221 8.30 9.48 18.64
CA ILE A 221 9.15 9.60 19.81
C ILE A 221 8.25 9.97 20.98
N ILE A 222 8.26 9.14 22.03
CA ILE A 222 7.71 9.51 23.34
C ILE A 222 8.76 10.40 24.01
N GLU A 223 8.68 11.71 23.80
CA GLU A 223 9.65 12.68 24.31
C GLU A 223 9.58 12.74 25.84
N THR A 224 8.36 12.74 26.40
CA THR A 224 8.10 12.62 27.83
C THR A 224 7.24 11.41 28.11
N HIS A 225 7.79 10.45 28.84
CA HIS A 225 7.09 9.23 29.22
C HIS A 225 5.99 9.52 30.23
N CYS A 226 4.83 8.91 30.00
CA CYS A 226 3.79 8.73 30.99
C CYS A 226 3.33 7.27 31.03
N VAL A 227 2.83 6.85 32.20
CA VAL A 227 2.20 5.55 32.39
C VAL A 227 1.07 5.39 31.39
N ASN A 228 1.00 4.22 30.74
CA ASN A 228 -0.04 3.85 29.78
C ASN A 228 -0.07 4.74 28.52
N THR A 229 1.07 5.19 28.01
CA THR A 229 1.09 5.82 26.67
C THR A 229 0.93 4.74 25.60
N TRP A 230 0.05 4.93 24.61
CA TRP A 230 -0.19 3.94 23.55
C TRP A 230 0.07 4.50 22.15
N VAL A 231 0.56 3.65 21.26
CA VAL A 231 0.90 3.99 19.87
C VAL A 231 0.40 2.90 18.93
N GLY A 232 -0.28 3.26 17.84
CA GLY A 232 -0.82 2.27 16.92
C GLY A 232 -1.67 2.83 15.79
N VAL A 233 -2.74 2.13 15.41
CA VAL A 233 -3.67 2.56 14.35
C VAL A 233 -5.12 2.57 14.82
N CYS A 234 -5.94 3.43 14.24
CA CYS A 234 -7.40 3.44 14.42
C CYS A 234 -8.15 3.63 13.10
N ALA A 235 -9.40 3.19 13.04
CA ALA A 235 -10.36 3.67 12.04
C ALA A 235 -10.80 5.11 12.36
N SER A 236 -11.36 5.83 11.39
CA SER A 236 -12.06 7.09 11.65
C SER A 236 -13.52 6.91 12.05
N GLU A 237 -14.16 5.85 11.57
CA GLU A 237 -15.57 5.56 11.85
C GLU A 237 -15.72 4.95 13.24
N ASN A 238 -16.71 5.43 13.99
CA ASN A 238 -17.04 4.95 15.34
C ASN A 238 -15.86 4.97 16.33
N PHE A 239 -14.89 5.87 16.14
CA PHE A 239 -13.75 6.05 17.03
C PHE A 239 -13.91 7.32 17.86
N ASN A 240 -13.88 7.18 19.19
CA ASN A 240 -14.04 8.27 20.13
C ASN A 240 -12.66 8.75 20.63
N TYR A 241 -12.27 9.97 20.25
CA TYR A 241 -10.99 10.59 20.64
C TYR A 241 -10.93 11.03 22.11
N GLU A 242 -12.07 11.08 22.81
CA GLU A 242 -12.15 11.37 24.24
C GLU A 242 -11.86 10.15 25.13
N LYS A 243 -11.65 8.97 24.52
CA LYS A 243 -11.36 7.71 25.21
C LYS A 243 -9.99 7.18 24.81
N TRP A 244 -9.49 6.22 25.59
CA TRP A 244 -8.26 5.50 25.28
C TRP A 244 -8.39 4.67 23.99
N VAL A 245 -7.24 4.31 23.39
CA VAL A 245 -7.16 3.62 22.09
C VAL A 245 -7.56 2.15 22.11
N GLY A 246 -7.95 1.56 23.23
CA GLY A 246 -8.40 0.16 23.28
C GLY A 246 -9.85 -0.04 22.81
N GLN A 247 -10.23 0.66 21.74
CA GLN A 247 -11.55 0.55 21.12
C GLN A 247 -11.52 -0.57 20.06
N PRO A 248 -12.68 -1.18 19.71
CA PRO A 248 -12.70 -2.31 18.77
C PRO A 248 -12.02 -2.03 17.42
N THR A 249 -12.09 -0.77 16.97
CA THR A 249 -11.59 -0.28 15.69
C THR A 249 -10.11 0.15 15.70
N SER A 250 -9.34 -0.23 16.73
CA SER A 250 -7.94 0.19 16.86
C SER A 250 -7.01 -0.89 17.43
N ARG A 251 -5.73 -0.78 17.08
CA ARG A 251 -4.65 -1.66 17.56
C ARG A 251 -3.49 -0.81 18.00
N ALA A 252 -3.03 -0.96 19.22
CA ALA A 252 -1.92 -0.18 19.75
C ALA A 252 -1.06 -0.97 20.73
N LEU A 253 0.20 -0.58 20.83
CA LEU A 253 1.16 -1.01 21.83
C LEU A 253 1.23 0.05 22.94
N GLY A 254 1.11 -0.38 24.19
CA GLY A 254 1.29 0.44 25.37
C GLY A 254 2.74 0.43 25.87
N THR A 255 3.15 1.49 26.58
CA THR A 255 4.41 1.52 27.36
C THR A 255 4.45 0.45 28.47
N ASP A 256 3.29 -0.12 28.79
CA ASP A 256 3.13 -1.27 29.64
C ASP A 256 3.46 -2.61 28.95
N GLY A 257 4.00 -2.61 27.73
CA GLY A 257 4.40 -3.83 27.01
C GLY A 257 3.23 -4.66 26.48
N ASN A 258 2.00 -4.18 26.65
CA ASN A 258 0.80 -4.86 26.19
C ASN A 258 0.34 -4.32 24.84
N ILE A 259 -0.27 -5.19 24.03
CA ILE A 259 -1.05 -4.76 22.87
C ILE A 259 -2.55 -4.79 23.20
N SER A 260 -3.30 -3.85 22.63
CA SER A 260 -4.76 -3.79 22.75
C SER A 260 -5.42 -4.90 21.92
N ASP A 261 -6.32 -5.66 22.52
CA ASP A 261 -7.11 -6.68 21.83
C ASP A 261 -8.43 -6.13 21.25
N TYR A 262 -9.17 -6.96 20.51
CA TYR A 262 -10.44 -6.61 19.87
C TYR A 262 -11.58 -6.28 20.83
N ASN A 263 -11.52 -6.81 22.05
CA ASN A 263 -12.56 -6.67 23.06
C ASN A 263 -12.19 -5.60 24.11
N GLY A 264 -11.16 -4.80 23.84
CA GLY A 264 -10.65 -3.78 24.75
C GLY A 264 -9.82 -4.32 25.93
N GLY A 265 -9.48 -5.61 25.90
CA GLY A 265 -8.50 -6.22 26.79
C GLY A 265 -7.06 -6.00 26.32
N ARG A 266 -6.13 -6.62 27.03
CA ARG A 266 -4.68 -6.43 26.88
C ARG A 266 -3.99 -7.78 26.88
N SER A 267 -3.01 -7.94 26.02
CA SER A 267 -2.16 -9.14 26.00
C SER A 267 -0.69 -8.76 26.03
N ASN A 268 0.09 -9.53 26.79
CA ASN A 268 1.52 -9.31 26.91
C ASN A 268 2.21 -9.54 25.56
N TYR A 269 2.99 -8.56 25.11
CA TYR A 269 3.61 -8.56 23.79
C TYR A 269 5.12 -8.37 23.85
N CYS A 270 5.59 -7.40 24.63
CA CYS A 270 7.00 -7.11 24.83
C CYS A 270 7.29 -6.63 26.26
N PRO A 271 8.57 -6.58 26.68
CA PRO A 271 8.94 -5.99 27.97
C PRO A 271 8.48 -4.53 28.10
N HIS A 272 8.12 -4.13 29.31
CA HIS A 272 7.81 -2.75 29.66
C HIS A 272 8.95 -1.78 29.29
N PHE A 273 8.62 -0.62 28.72
CA PHE A 273 9.60 0.42 28.40
C PHE A 273 9.17 1.78 28.96
N LYS A 274 9.82 2.19 30.05
CA LYS A 274 9.47 3.36 30.85
C LYS A 274 10.56 4.43 30.80
N LYS A 275 10.84 4.97 29.63
CA LYS A 275 11.86 6.02 29.47
C LYS A 275 11.43 7.11 28.49
N ASN A 276 11.92 8.32 28.75
CA ASN A 276 11.83 9.43 27.81
C ASN A 276 12.65 9.12 26.55
N ASN A 277 12.31 9.79 25.46
CA ASN A 277 12.93 9.62 24.15
C ASN A 277 12.90 8.18 23.63
N THR A 278 11.84 7.43 23.96
CA THR A 278 11.62 6.09 23.36
C THR A 278 11.07 6.24 21.95
N LYS A 279 11.73 5.63 20.97
CA LYS A 279 11.22 5.54 19.61
C LYS A 279 10.37 4.29 19.47
N ILE A 280 9.13 4.45 19.00
CA ILE A 280 8.26 3.34 18.65
C ILE A 280 8.00 3.40 17.15
N THR A 281 8.24 2.29 16.47
CA THR A 281 7.91 2.11 15.06
C THR A 281 6.80 1.07 14.94
N VAL A 282 5.75 1.41 14.20
CA VAL A 282 4.64 0.50 13.91
C VAL A 282 4.83 -0.03 12.49
N HIS A 283 4.80 -1.35 12.36
CA HIS A 283 4.90 -2.06 11.09
C HIS A 283 3.51 -2.64 10.78
N LEU A 284 2.88 -2.16 9.72
CA LEU A 284 1.54 -2.59 9.29
C LEU A 284 1.63 -3.20 7.89
N ASP A 285 1.25 -4.46 7.73
CA ASP A 285 1.07 -5.10 6.42
C ASP A 285 -0.43 -5.24 6.13
N MET A 286 -0.95 -4.36 5.26
CA MET A 286 -2.36 -4.39 4.83
C MET A 286 -2.67 -5.55 3.89
N ASN A 287 -1.65 -6.18 3.27
CA ASN A 287 -1.84 -7.34 2.40
C ASN A 287 -2.08 -8.60 3.23
N LYS A 288 -1.29 -8.79 4.31
CA LYS A 288 -1.41 -9.92 5.22
C LYS A 288 -2.33 -9.67 6.41
N LYS A 289 -2.74 -8.41 6.62
CA LYS A 289 -3.45 -7.93 7.82
C LYS A 289 -2.67 -8.25 9.10
N THR A 290 -1.39 -7.89 9.11
CA THR A 290 -0.50 -8.13 10.25
C THR A 290 0.08 -6.84 10.81
N PHE A 291 0.43 -6.89 12.10
CA PHE A 291 1.11 -5.81 12.82
C PHE A 291 2.36 -6.33 13.51
N ALA A 292 3.41 -5.52 13.53
CA ALA A 292 4.51 -5.66 14.46
C ALA A 292 4.89 -4.29 15.02
N PHE A 293 5.60 -4.28 16.12
CA PHE A 293 6.13 -3.05 16.70
C PHE A 293 7.64 -3.19 16.91
N SER A 294 8.37 -2.10 16.69
CA SER A 294 9.75 -1.97 17.16
C SER A 294 9.82 -0.92 18.25
N VAL A 295 10.58 -1.22 19.31
CA VAL A 295 10.90 -0.28 20.38
C VAL A 295 12.40 -0.07 20.37
N ASP A 296 12.84 1.17 20.13
CA ASP A 296 14.25 1.56 19.96
C ASP A 296 15.04 0.63 19.03
N GLY A 297 14.43 0.28 17.89
CA GLY A 297 15.03 -0.58 16.88
C GLY A 297 14.92 -2.09 17.15
N THR A 298 14.48 -2.52 18.33
CA THR A 298 14.17 -3.93 18.61
C THR A 298 12.80 -4.28 18.07
N LYS A 299 12.74 -5.04 16.96
CA LYS A 299 11.48 -5.52 16.36
C LYS A 299 10.94 -6.73 17.10
N TYR A 300 9.66 -6.69 17.46
CA TYR A 300 8.96 -7.77 18.14
C TYR A 300 8.10 -8.60 17.17
N LYS A 301 7.51 -9.69 17.70
CA LYS A 301 6.77 -10.70 16.93
C LYS A 301 5.64 -10.09 16.10
N GLU A 302 5.43 -10.61 14.90
CA GLU A 302 4.28 -10.25 14.09
C GLU A 302 2.99 -10.83 14.69
N VAL A 303 1.89 -10.07 14.61
CA VAL A 303 0.56 -10.43 15.10
C VAL A 303 -0.43 -10.33 13.95
N SER A 304 -1.18 -11.41 13.69
CA SER A 304 -2.23 -11.43 12.66
C SER A 304 -3.57 -10.94 13.21
N VAL A 305 -4.32 -10.23 12.37
CA VAL A 305 -5.55 -9.53 12.74
C VAL A 305 -6.64 -9.98 11.74
N LYS A 306 -7.61 -10.78 12.23
CA LYS A 306 -8.73 -11.33 11.44
C LYS A 306 -9.49 -10.25 10.65
N GLU A 307 -9.83 -9.14 11.30
CA GLU A 307 -10.59 -8.05 10.69
C GLU A 307 -9.86 -6.72 10.89
N LEU A 308 -9.57 -6.07 9.76
CA LEU A 308 -8.92 -4.78 9.73
C LEU A 308 -9.67 -3.85 8.76
N PRO A 309 -10.09 -2.65 9.20
CA PRO A 309 -10.70 -1.66 8.32
C PRO A 309 -9.81 -1.34 7.13
N SER A 310 -10.41 -1.08 5.97
CA SER A 310 -9.69 -0.71 4.74
C SER A 310 -9.01 0.66 4.81
N LYS A 311 -9.44 1.50 5.76
CA LYS A 311 -8.90 2.84 6.00
C LYS A 311 -8.56 3.01 7.47
N LEU A 312 -7.27 3.18 7.74
CA LEU A 312 -6.71 3.38 9.08
C LEU A 312 -5.96 4.70 9.16
N TYR A 313 -5.60 5.09 10.37
CA TYR A 313 -4.76 6.25 10.65
C TYR A 313 -3.78 5.89 11.77
N PRO A 314 -2.53 6.36 11.71
CA PRO A 314 -1.66 6.42 12.88
C PRO A 314 -2.39 7.11 14.03
N VAL A 315 -2.29 6.56 15.23
CA VAL A 315 -2.96 7.10 16.42
C VAL A 315 -2.06 6.93 17.63
N VAL A 316 -2.20 7.87 18.56
CA VAL A 316 -1.61 7.79 19.89
C VAL A 316 -2.65 8.07 20.96
N SER A 317 -2.54 7.42 22.11
CA SER A 317 -3.34 7.67 23.31
C SER A 317 -2.43 8.19 24.41
N LEU A 318 -2.75 9.37 24.90
CA LEU A 318 -1.96 10.08 25.91
C LEU A 318 -2.70 10.14 27.23
N TYR A 319 -1.94 10.25 28.31
CA TYR A 319 -2.40 10.63 29.64
C TYR A 319 -1.61 11.86 30.10
N ARG A 320 -2.06 12.59 31.12
CA ARG A 320 -1.37 13.79 31.63
C ARG A 320 0.16 13.63 31.67
N HIS A 321 0.88 14.67 31.29
CA HIS A 321 2.34 14.72 31.17
C HIS A 321 2.97 13.97 29.98
N ALA A 322 2.22 13.15 29.24
CA ALA A 322 2.75 12.56 28.01
C ALA A 322 3.00 13.64 26.95
N ARG A 323 4.13 13.53 26.25
CA ARG A 323 4.45 14.33 25.08
C ARG A 323 5.01 13.42 23.99
N ILE A 324 4.39 13.48 22.80
CA ILE A 324 4.69 12.57 21.70
C ILE A 324 4.88 13.37 20.40
N ARG A 325 5.97 13.05 19.71
CA ARG A 325 6.28 13.57 18.38
C ARG A 325 6.01 12.51 17.32
N ILE A 326 5.31 12.87 16.26
CA ILE A 326 5.25 12.03 15.04
C ILE A 326 6.50 12.27 14.20
N LEU A 327 7.06 11.19 13.66
CA LEU A 327 8.16 11.24 12.71
C LEU A 327 7.65 11.00 11.28
N PRO A 328 8.37 11.51 10.27
CA PRO A 328 8.12 11.14 8.88
C PRO A 328 8.20 9.63 8.68
N TYR A 329 7.50 9.13 7.67
CA TYR A 329 7.58 7.72 7.30
C TYR A 329 8.98 7.42 6.74
N SER A 330 9.47 6.23 7.03
CA SER A 330 10.68 5.67 6.44
C SER A 330 10.30 4.37 5.75
N ILE A 331 10.65 4.22 4.46
CA ILE A 331 10.41 2.97 3.72
C ILE A 331 11.31 1.87 4.28
N VAL A 332 10.76 0.66 4.41
CA VAL A 332 11.50 -0.61 4.48
C VAL A 332 11.20 -1.41 3.23
#